data_AF-A0A970CL39-F1
#
_entry.id   AF-A0A970CL39-F1
#
_cell.length_a   1.000
_cell.length_b   1.000
_cell.length_c   1.000
_cell.angle_alpha   90.00
_cell.angle_beta   90.00
_cell.angle_gamma   90.00
#
_symmetry.space_group_name_H-M   'P 1'
#
loop_
_entity.id
_entity.type
_entity.pdbx_description
1 polymer ?
#
loop_
_entity_poly.entity_id
_entity_poly.type
_entity_poly.pdbx_seq_one_letter_code
_entity_poly.pdbx_strand_id
1 'polypeptide(L)'
;MSYSARMQKSHLYSVLLSPRGMPRLADQGMQIAQQYLSPFDLLIGLIGDSGSGKSILIKGMFPGLELTNDDEGVNVRPLPIMDLDDTGFFSPHTYHLDIRFESAFYQMHELASAINEAVKRKKRVIVEHFDLIYPYLGRNAHLLLGLGEEIIVTRPNIFGPEPDHVKKIVYKSIPYRRMTHTAEDLVSYSLNDYRIHRYEHAEVRHGFILIFDEKPEIDLRELEERVKELIVADLPISYLDDTHILIGDQRHFCTGPRMHVESTGEIENFRLYHEFIRDSITGNYLMVGLVAVDHEFKLSELNQLTLPD
;
A
#
# COMPACT_ATOMS: atom_id res chain seq x y z
N MET A 1 -15.60 15.67 25.05
CA MET A 1 -15.69 15.06 23.71
C MET A 1 -14.59 14.02 23.59
N SER A 2 -14.91 12.80 23.14
CA SER A 2 -13.89 11.78 22.89
C SER A 2 -12.90 12.28 21.82
N TYR A 3 -11.66 11.82 21.88
CA TYR A 3 -10.61 12.16 20.91
C TYR A 3 -11.07 11.92 19.46
N SER A 4 -11.73 10.79 19.22
CA SER A 4 -12.31 10.40 17.92
C SER A 4 -13.37 11.38 17.41
N ALA A 5 -14.22 11.91 18.29
CA ALA A 5 -15.24 12.90 17.93
C ALA A 5 -14.63 14.27 17.58
N ARG A 6 -13.42 14.59 18.08
CA ARG A 6 -12.69 15.80 17.66
C ARG A 6 -12.08 15.61 16.27
N MET A 7 -11.42 14.47 16.03
CA MET A 7 -10.86 14.15 14.71
C MET A 7 -11.94 14.12 13.62
N GLN A 8 -13.07 13.45 13.86
CA GLN A 8 -14.18 13.35 12.90
C GLN A 8 -14.75 14.70 12.47
N LYS A 9 -14.60 15.77 13.26
CA LYS A 9 -15.16 17.10 12.94
C LYS A 9 -14.27 17.93 12.02
N SER A 10 -12.97 17.67 11.99
CA SER A 10 -12.00 18.51 11.27
C SER A 10 -11.08 17.73 10.33
N HIS A 11 -11.19 16.41 10.28
CA HIS A 11 -10.42 15.54 9.40
C HIS A 11 -11.32 15.01 8.28
N LEU A 12 -11.13 15.54 7.06
CA LEU A 12 -11.83 15.03 5.88
C LEU A 12 -11.13 13.76 5.38
N TYR A 13 -9.84 13.87 5.07
CA TYR A 13 -8.94 12.75 4.82
C TYR A 13 -7.49 13.22 4.98
N SER A 14 -6.59 12.27 5.16
CA SER A 14 -5.14 12.45 4.99
C SER A 14 -4.68 11.59 3.82
N VAL A 15 -3.64 12.07 3.13
CA VAL A 15 -2.95 11.31 2.09
C VAL A 15 -1.51 11.14 2.53
N LEU A 16 -1.02 9.91 2.48
CA LEU A 16 0.36 9.54 2.77
C LEU A 16 0.89 8.82 1.54
N LEU A 17 2.14 9.03 1.16
CA LEU A 17 2.76 8.19 0.13
C LEU A 17 2.80 6.75 0.62
N SER A 18 2.51 5.78 -0.23
CA SER A 18 2.52 4.38 0.18
C SER A 18 3.91 3.80 -0.01
N PRO A 19 4.67 3.55 1.07
CA PRO A 19 6.03 3.04 0.94
C PRO A 19 6.04 1.66 0.29
N ARG A 20 7.08 1.43 -0.49
CA ARG A 20 7.41 0.12 -1.04
C ARG A 20 8.31 -0.63 -0.05
N GLY A 21 8.08 -1.92 0.07
CA GLY A 21 8.78 -2.80 1.01
C GLY A 21 8.01 -3.09 2.30
N MET A 22 8.00 -4.37 2.71
CA MET A 22 7.27 -4.83 3.89
C MET A 22 7.58 -4.04 5.17
N PRO A 23 8.85 -3.79 5.55
CA PRO A 23 9.17 -3.13 6.81
C PRO A 23 8.65 -1.68 6.84
N ARG A 24 8.86 -0.95 5.75
CA ARG A 24 8.44 0.45 5.63
C ARG A 24 6.91 0.59 5.64
N LEU A 25 6.19 -0.36 5.03
CA LEU A 25 4.73 -0.39 5.07
C LEU A 25 4.18 -0.75 6.45
N ALA A 26 4.82 -1.65 7.18
CA ALA A 26 4.48 -1.96 8.57
C ALA A 26 4.70 -0.73 9.48
N ASP A 27 5.83 -0.03 9.33
CA ASP A 27 6.10 1.22 10.05
C ASP A 27 5.07 2.31 9.74
N GLN A 28 4.66 2.42 8.48
CA GLN A 28 3.58 3.33 8.08
C GLN A 28 2.25 2.95 8.75
N GLY A 29 1.96 1.66 8.89
CA GLY A 29 0.82 1.15 9.64
C GLY A 29 0.88 1.56 11.11
N MET A 30 2.03 1.43 11.76
CA MET A 30 2.22 1.86 13.14
C MET A 30 1.95 3.36 13.31
N GLN A 31 2.47 4.20 12.40
CA GLN A 31 2.21 5.65 12.42
C GLN A 31 0.72 5.97 12.21
N ILE A 32 0.05 5.28 11.29
CA ILE A 32 -1.39 5.47 11.06
C ILE A 32 -2.18 5.09 12.32
N ALA A 33 -1.84 4.00 12.99
CA ALA A 33 -2.48 3.62 14.23
C ALA A 33 -2.28 4.68 15.33
N GLN A 34 -1.05 5.20 15.50
CA GLN A 34 -0.77 6.24 16.49
C GLN A 34 -1.52 7.54 16.23
N GLN A 35 -1.67 7.94 14.97
CA GLN A 35 -2.25 9.23 14.59
C GLN A 35 -3.77 9.18 14.43
N TYR A 36 -4.31 8.09 13.87
CA TYR A 36 -5.70 8.04 13.41
C TYR A 36 -6.56 7.02 14.13
N LEU A 37 -6.01 6.03 14.83
CA LEU A 37 -6.81 5.00 15.49
C LEU A 37 -7.29 5.47 16.87
N SER A 38 -8.55 5.19 17.17
CA SER A 38 -9.13 5.38 18.49
C SER A 38 -9.43 4.02 19.15
N PRO A 39 -9.33 3.92 20.49
CA PRO A 39 -9.81 2.75 21.22
C PRO A 39 -11.29 2.41 20.95
N PHE A 40 -12.09 3.40 20.51
CA PHE A 40 -13.51 3.25 20.23
C PHE A 40 -13.83 2.90 18.76
N ASP A 41 -12.82 2.82 17.90
CA ASP A 41 -13.03 2.38 16.51
C ASP A 41 -13.23 0.86 16.50
N LEU A 42 -14.47 0.45 16.24
CA LEU A 42 -14.89 -0.95 16.24
C LEU A 42 -14.98 -1.56 14.84
N LEU A 43 -15.06 -0.75 13.80
CA LEU A 43 -15.18 -1.21 12.42
C LEU A 43 -14.19 -0.44 11.57
N ILE A 44 -13.23 -1.17 11.01
CA ILE A 44 -12.10 -0.60 10.26
C ILE A 44 -12.11 -1.27 8.89
N GLY A 45 -12.27 -0.46 7.85
CA GLY A 45 -12.31 -0.94 6.48
C GLY A 45 -11.00 -0.69 5.76
N LEU A 46 -10.53 -1.66 4.99
CA LEU A 46 -9.42 -1.53 4.07
C LEU A 46 -9.90 -1.78 2.64
N ILE A 47 -9.42 -0.95 1.71
CA ILE A 47 -9.70 -1.04 0.29
C ILE A 47 -8.36 -1.00 -0.45
N GLY A 48 -8.13 -1.96 -1.33
CA GLY A 48 -6.91 -2.08 -2.14
C GLY A 48 -6.95 -3.38 -2.91
N ASP A 49 -6.18 -3.48 -3.99
CA ASP A 49 -6.08 -4.72 -4.78
C ASP A 49 -5.28 -5.80 -4.04
N SER A 50 -5.35 -7.04 -4.52
CA SER A 50 -4.48 -8.12 -4.04
C SER A 50 -3.01 -7.75 -4.20
N GLY A 51 -2.18 -8.15 -3.24
CA GLY A 51 -0.75 -7.81 -3.19
C GLY A 51 -0.45 -6.37 -2.76
N SER A 52 -1.44 -5.47 -2.61
CA SER A 52 -1.20 -4.05 -2.27
C SER A 52 -0.63 -3.80 -0.87
N GLY A 53 -0.34 -4.86 -0.10
CA GLY A 53 0.22 -4.79 1.24
C GLY A 53 -0.79 -4.51 2.35
N LYS A 54 -2.08 -4.78 2.14
CA LYS A 54 -3.15 -4.60 3.16
C LYS A 54 -2.83 -5.34 4.45
N SER A 55 -2.53 -6.64 4.35
CA SER A 55 -2.22 -7.49 5.50
C SER A 55 -1.00 -6.99 6.28
N ILE A 56 0.01 -6.44 5.60
CA ILE A 56 1.21 -5.85 6.23
C ILE A 56 0.91 -4.53 6.92
N LEU A 57 0.09 -3.68 6.28
CA LEU A 57 -0.40 -2.47 6.91
C LEU A 57 -1.19 -2.79 8.19
N ILE A 58 -2.05 -3.83 8.14
CA ILE A 58 -2.81 -4.28 9.32
C ILE A 58 -1.86 -4.79 10.41
N LYS A 59 -0.86 -5.62 10.09
CA LYS A 59 0.14 -6.11 11.06
C LYS A 59 0.89 -4.94 11.72
N GLY A 60 1.19 -3.88 10.96
CA GLY A 60 1.78 -2.64 11.51
C GLY A 60 0.83 -1.85 12.40
N MET A 61 -0.45 -1.74 12.02
CA MET A 61 -1.47 -1.02 12.80
C MET A 61 -1.91 -1.77 14.07
N PHE A 62 -1.91 -3.10 14.04
CA PHE A 62 -2.36 -3.98 15.11
C PHE A 62 -1.32 -5.07 15.38
N PRO A 63 -0.16 -4.71 15.98
CA PRO A 63 0.86 -5.70 16.30
C PRO A 63 0.31 -6.85 17.16
N GLY A 64 0.61 -8.08 16.75
CA GLY A 64 0.14 -9.31 17.41
C GLY A 64 -1.29 -9.74 17.05
N LEU A 65 -1.96 -9.05 16.12
CA LEU A 65 -3.21 -9.54 15.55
C LEU A 65 -2.94 -10.70 14.59
N GLU A 66 -3.58 -11.83 14.85
CA GLU A 66 -3.60 -12.96 13.92
C GLU A 66 -4.60 -12.67 12.78
N LEU A 67 -4.11 -12.60 11.54
CA LEU A 67 -4.97 -12.44 10.37
C LEU A 67 -5.52 -13.79 9.98
N THR A 68 -6.82 -13.88 9.67
CA THR A 68 -7.47 -15.14 9.23
C THR A 68 -6.84 -15.74 7.98
N ASN A 69 -6.38 -14.87 7.10
CA ASN A 69 -5.66 -15.17 5.88
C ASN A 69 -4.78 -13.96 5.54
N ASP A 70 -3.73 -14.19 4.77
CA ASP A 70 -2.90 -13.18 4.15
C ASP A 70 -2.38 -13.67 2.79
N ASP A 71 -1.38 -13.00 2.23
CA ASP A 71 -0.82 -13.35 0.93
C ASP A 71 -0.12 -14.74 0.91
N GLU A 72 0.20 -15.32 2.09
CA GLU A 72 0.78 -16.67 2.24
C GLU A 72 -0.28 -17.77 2.36
N GLY A 73 -1.56 -17.40 2.52
CA GLY A 73 -2.68 -18.33 2.53
C GLY A 73 -3.57 -18.18 3.75
N VAL A 74 -4.07 -19.32 4.25
CA VAL A 74 -5.09 -19.37 5.31
C VAL A 74 -4.42 -19.72 6.64
N ASN A 75 -4.61 -18.86 7.64
CA ASN A 75 -4.01 -19.02 8.97
C ASN A 75 -5.01 -19.59 10.00
N VAL A 76 -6.29 -19.18 9.95
CA VAL A 76 -7.29 -19.54 10.97
C VAL A 76 -8.60 -20.01 10.35
N ARG A 77 -9.02 -21.23 10.71
CA ARG A 77 -10.34 -21.80 10.37
C ARG A 77 -10.91 -22.61 11.54
N PRO A 78 -12.25 -22.67 11.71
CA PRO A 78 -13.29 -21.94 10.98
C PRO A 78 -13.19 -20.42 11.19
N LEU A 79 -13.85 -19.62 10.35
CA LEU A 79 -13.77 -18.15 10.41
C LEU A 79 -14.25 -17.66 11.79
N PRO A 80 -13.38 -17.06 12.64
CA PRO A 80 -13.71 -16.85 14.05
C PRO A 80 -14.92 -15.93 14.30
N ILE A 81 -15.17 -14.97 13.40
CA ILE A 81 -16.30 -14.05 13.57
C ILE A 81 -17.67 -14.73 13.38
N MET A 82 -17.69 -15.92 12.77
CA MET A 82 -18.93 -16.69 12.58
C MET A 82 -19.37 -17.43 13.85
N ASP A 83 -18.46 -17.59 14.81
CA ASP A 83 -18.71 -18.29 16.06
C ASP A 83 -18.36 -17.37 17.25
N LEU A 84 -19.26 -16.41 17.52
CA LEU A 84 -19.14 -15.46 18.62
C LEU A 84 -19.64 -16.09 19.93
N ASP A 85 -18.96 -17.13 20.40
CA ASP A 85 -19.26 -17.74 21.70
C ASP A 85 -18.67 -16.91 22.85
N ASP A 86 -19.52 -16.14 23.53
CA ASP A 86 -19.15 -15.32 24.70
C ASP A 86 -19.18 -16.10 26.03
N THR A 87 -19.39 -17.42 25.97
CA THR A 87 -19.49 -18.28 27.16
C THR A 87 -18.12 -18.80 27.65
N GLY A 88 -17.07 -18.65 26.84
CA GLY A 88 -15.70 -19.05 27.17
C GLY A 88 -14.93 -18.03 28.03
N PHE A 89 -13.97 -18.51 28.81
CA PHE A 89 -13.07 -17.68 29.64
C PHE A 89 -12.18 -16.73 28.80
N PHE A 90 -12.01 -17.01 27.51
CA PHE A 90 -11.25 -16.21 26.56
C PHE A 90 -12.05 -16.05 25.27
N SER A 91 -12.29 -14.81 24.85
CA SER A 91 -12.89 -14.49 23.55
C SER A 91 -12.05 -13.43 22.83
N PRO A 92 -11.82 -13.56 21.52
CA PRO A 92 -11.10 -12.55 20.76
C PRO A 92 -11.76 -11.17 20.91
N HIS A 93 -10.95 -10.13 21.00
CA HIS A 93 -11.42 -8.74 21.05
C HIS A 93 -11.35 -8.01 19.71
N THR A 94 -10.53 -8.52 18.80
CA THR A 94 -10.38 -7.99 17.44
C THR A 94 -10.49 -9.16 16.47
N TYR A 95 -11.34 -9.01 15.46
CA TYR A 95 -11.50 -9.96 14.36
C TYR A 95 -10.93 -9.37 13.08
N HIS A 96 -10.32 -10.22 12.27
CA HIS A 96 -9.92 -9.93 10.90
C HIS A 96 -10.80 -10.72 9.94
N LEU A 97 -11.09 -10.17 8.77
CA LEU A 97 -11.66 -10.92 7.66
C LEU A 97 -11.35 -10.25 6.32
N ASP A 98 -11.08 -11.07 5.31
CA ASP A 98 -11.04 -10.65 3.92
C ASP A 98 -12.35 -11.04 3.22
N ILE A 99 -13.15 -10.05 2.84
CA ILE A 99 -14.47 -10.29 2.24
C ILE A 99 -14.36 -11.01 0.90
N ARG A 100 -13.34 -10.71 0.09
CA ARG A 100 -13.17 -11.35 -1.21
C ARG A 100 -12.91 -12.84 -1.03
N PHE A 101 -12.06 -13.21 -0.08
CA PHE A 101 -11.77 -14.60 0.24
C PHE A 101 -12.97 -15.30 0.88
N GLU A 102 -13.58 -14.70 1.92
CA GLU A 102 -14.65 -15.34 2.68
C GLU A 102 -15.97 -15.47 1.90
N SER A 103 -16.15 -14.67 0.84
CA SER A 103 -17.29 -14.78 -0.09
C SER A 103 -17.40 -16.15 -0.78
N ALA A 104 -16.30 -16.90 -0.84
CA ALA A 104 -16.28 -18.24 -1.40
C ALA A 104 -16.94 -19.28 -0.45
N PHE A 105 -17.10 -18.96 0.83
CA PHE A 105 -17.57 -19.89 1.87
C PHE A 105 -18.87 -19.46 2.53
N TYR A 106 -19.14 -18.15 2.61
CA TYR A 106 -20.28 -17.57 3.31
C TYR A 106 -21.03 -16.58 2.42
N GLN A 107 -22.35 -16.47 2.63
CA GLN A 107 -23.15 -15.46 1.95
C GLN A 107 -22.86 -14.07 2.51
N MET A 108 -22.91 -13.03 1.67
CA MET A 108 -22.63 -11.64 2.08
C MET A 108 -23.48 -11.16 3.26
N HIS A 109 -24.75 -11.57 3.33
CA HIS A 109 -25.64 -11.18 4.42
C HIS A 109 -25.27 -11.89 5.74
N GLU A 110 -24.74 -13.10 5.69
CA GLU A 110 -24.26 -13.83 6.87
C GLU A 110 -23.03 -13.12 7.45
N LEU A 111 -22.04 -12.80 6.60
CA LEU A 111 -20.87 -12.02 6.97
C LEU A 111 -21.25 -10.65 7.55
N ALA A 112 -22.16 -9.93 6.90
CA ALA A 112 -22.63 -8.63 7.38
C ALA A 112 -23.31 -8.73 8.75
N SER A 113 -24.07 -9.81 8.98
CA SER A 113 -24.75 -10.05 10.26
C SER A 113 -23.74 -10.35 11.37
N ALA A 114 -22.73 -11.17 11.09
CA ALA A 114 -21.64 -11.48 12.01
C ALA A 114 -20.82 -10.23 12.38
N ILE A 115 -20.46 -9.39 11.39
CA ILE A 115 -19.77 -8.11 11.61
C ILE A 115 -20.61 -7.20 12.53
N ASN A 116 -21.89 -7.03 12.21
CA ASN A 116 -22.78 -6.16 12.98
C ASN A 116 -22.97 -6.67 14.42
N GLU A 117 -23.08 -7.98 14.63
CA GLU A 117 -23.20 -8.58 15.95
C GLU A 117 -21.89 -8.42 16.77
N ALA A 118 -20.73 -8.66 16.17
CA ALA A 118 -19.43 -8.44 16.81
C ALA A 118 -19.26 -6.96 17.25
N VAL A 119 -19.59 -6.01 16.36
CA VAL A 119 -19.54 -4.57 16.67
C VAL A 119 -20.53 -4.21 17.79
N LYS A 120 -21.75 -4.79 17.80
CA LYS A 120 -22.74 -4.60 18.85
C LYS A 120 -22.22 -5.08 20.22
N ARG A 121 -21.47 -6.18 20.23
CA ARG A 121 -20.76 -6.73 21.40
C ARG A 121 -19.46 -5.99 21.75
N LYS A 122 -19.21 -4.82 21.14
CA LYS A 122 -18.02 -3.98 21.35
C LYS A 122 -16.70 -4.70 21.01
N LYS A 123 -16.75 -5.66 20.09
CA LYS A 123 -15.57 -6.28 19.50
C LYS A 123 -15.15 -5.46 18.27
N ARG A 124 -13.85 -5.30 18.06
CA ARG A 124 -13.31 -4.65 16.87
C ARG A 124 -13.31 -5.62 15.70
N VAL A 125 -13.59 -5.11 14.51
CA VAL A 125 -13.61 -5.87 13.27
C VAL A 125 -12.83 -5.09 12.22
N ILE A 126 -11.81 -5.73 11.65
CA ILE A 126 -10.95 -5.22 10.58
C ILE A 126 -11.28 -5.99 9.32
N VAL A 127 -11.68 -5.28 8.28
CA VAL A 127 -12.28 -5.86 7.08
C VAL A 127 -11.49 -5.44 5.85
N GLU A 128 -10.84 -6.39 5.19
CA GLU A 128 -10.27 -6.18 3.86
C GLU A 128 -11.34 -6.29 2.77
N HIS A 129 -11.17 -5.53 1.68
CA HIS A 129 -12.16 -5.38 0.61
C HIS A 129 -13.51 -4.86 1.13
N PHE A 130 -13.46 -3.85 2.00
CA PHE A 130 -14.63 -3.31 2.70
C PHE A 130 -15.73 -2.80 1.77
N ASP A 131 -15.37 -2.33 0.58
CA ASP A 131 -16.31 -1.90 -0.47
C ASP A 131 -17.32 -3.01 -0.84
N LEU A 132 -16.91 -4.28 -0.79
CA LEU A 132 -17.78 -5.41 -1.15
C LEU A 132 -18.86 -5.68 -0.10
N ILE A 133 -18.57 -5.46 1.19
CA ILE A 133 -19.51 -5.74 2.28
C ILE A 133 -20.36 -4.52 2.68
N TYR A 134 -19.87 -3.31 2.38
CA TYR A 134 -20.52 -2.05 2.73
C TYR A 134 -22.02 -1.99 2.37
N PRO A 135 -22.48 -2.42 1.18
CA PRO A 135 -23.90 -2.41 0.81
C PRO A 135 -24.80 -3.22 1.76
N TYR A 136 -24.24 -4.19 2.47
CA TYR A 136 -24.98 -5.11 3.35
C TYR A 136 -24.93 -4.70 4.83
N LEU A 137 -24.03 -3.78 5.21
CA LEU A 137 -23.80 -3.42 6.61
C LEU A 137 -24.81 -2.38 7.16
N GLY A 138 -25.39 -1.56 6.28
CA GLY A 138 -26.26 -0.44 6.67
C GLY A 138 -25.53 0.68 7.43
N ARG A 139 -24.19 0.67 7.46
CA ARG A 139 -23.33 1.69 8.07
C ARG A 139 -21.95 1.68 7.42
N ASN A 140 -21.24 2.81 7.52
CA ASN A 140 -19.85 2.91 7.09
C ASN A 140 -18.87 2.52 8.22
N ALA A 141 -17.59 2.35 7.90
CA ALA A 141 -16.53 2.13 8.87
C ALA A 141 -16.27 3.37 9.74
N HIS A 142 -15.72 3.15 10.93
CA HIS A 142 -15.25 4.25 11.80
C HIS A 142 -13.95 4.87 11.28
N LEU A 143 -13.12 4.03 10.65
CA LEU A 143 -11.88 4.38 9.98
C LEU A 143 -11.81 3.59 8.68
N LEU A 144 -11.55 4.28 7.57
CA LEU A 144 -11.44 3.68 6.25
C LEU A 144 -10.06 4.00 5.67
N LEU A 145 -9.40 2.97 5.15
CA LEU A 145 -8.07 3.05 4.55
C LEU A 145 -8.14 2.61 3.09
N GLY A 146 -7.62 3.44 2.20
CA GLY A 146 -7.43 3.11 0.79
C GLY A 146 -5.95 2.94 0.49
N LEU A 147 -5.53 1.80 -0.07
CA LEU A 147 -4.14 1.48 -0.39
C LEU A 147 -3.94 1.40 -1.91
N GLY A 148 -3.47 2.49 -2.50
CA GLY A 148 -3.03 2.59 -3.90
C GLY A 148 -1.56 3.00 -3.95
N GLU A 149 -1.16 3.84 -4.91
CA GLU A 149 0.14 4.54 -4.87
C GLU A 149 0.30 5.39 -3.61
N GLU A 150 -0.82 5.90 -3.11
CA GLU A 150 -0.94 6.61 -1.85
C GLU A 150 -1.83 5.83 -0.89
N ILE A 151 -1.65 6.08 0.41
CA ILE A 151 -2.56 5.63 1.47
C ILE A 151 -3.51 6.78 1.81
N ILE A 152 -4.78 6.58 1.52
CA ILE A 152 -5.86 7.48 1.94
C ILE A 152 -6.35 7.03 3.30
N VAL A 153 -6.33 7.93 4.27
CA VAL A 153 -6.89 7.71 5.61
C VAL A 153 -8.08 8.64 5.79
N THR A 154 -9.27 8.10 6.03
CA THR A 154 -10.47 8.92 6.23
C THR A 154 -11.39 8.34 7.30
N ARG A 155 -12.18 9.21 7.91
CA ARG A 155 -13.22 8.85 8.88
C ARG A 155 -14.58 9.24 8.28
N PRO A 156 -15.27 8.29 7.63
CA PRO A 156 -16.54 8.59 6.99
C PRO A 156 -17.56 9.14 7.97
N ASN A 157 -18.37 10.08 7.50
CA ASN A 157 -19.55 10.58 8.20
C ASN A 157 -20.80 10.41 7.32
N ILE A 158 -21.93 11.01 7.70
CA ILE A 158 -23.18 10.90 6.94
C ILE A 158 -23.10 11.45 5.51
N PHE A 159 -22.10 12.27 5.20
CA PHE A 159 -21.80 12.82 3.88
C PHE A 159 -20.69 12.04 3.14
N GLY A 160 -20.20 10.93 3.71
CA GLY A 160 -19.17 10.09 3.13
C GLY A 160 -17.74 10.39 3.65
N PRO A 161 -16.69 10.04 2.87
CA PRO A 161 -16.80 9.39 1.57
C PRO A 161 -17.37 7.96 1.67
N GLU A 162 -18.09 7.54 0.64
CA GLU A 162 -18.46 6.14 0.49
C GLU A 162 -17.24 5.30 0.08
N PRO A 163 -17.17 4.01 0.47
CA PRO A 163 -16.08 3.11 0.10
C PRO A 163 -15.77 3.09 -1.41
N ASP A 164 -16.79 3.14 -2.27
CA ASP A 164 -16.60 3.15 -3.72
C ASP A 164 -15.87 4.38 -4.25
N HIS A 165 -15.99 5.54 -3.59
CA HIS A 165 -15.21 6.72 -3.97
C HIS A 165 -13.73 6.52 -3.67
N VAL A 166 -13.40 5.95 -2.51
CA VAL A 166 -12.02 5.63 -2.15
C VAL A 166 -11.46 4.56 -3.10
N LYS A 167 -12.26 3.53 -3.41
CA LYS A 167 -11.90 2.46 -4.35
C LYS A 167 -11.51 3.02 -5.73
N LYS A 168 -12.30 3.93 -6.29
CA LYS A 168 -12.01 4.52 -7.61
C LYS A 168 -10.64 5.21 -7.64
N ILE A 169 -10.31 5.98 -6.61
CA ILE A 169 -9.03 6.69 -6.51
C ILE A 169 -7.89 5.69 -6.37
N VAL A 170 -8.02 4.75 -5.42
CA VAL A 170 -7.02 3.73 -5.15
C VAL A 170 -6.71 2.90 -6.39
N TYR A 171 -7.73 2.30 -7.02
CA TYR A 171 -7.54 1.40 -8.16
C TYR A 171 -6.99 2.12 -9.40
N LYS A 172 -7.35 3.39 -9.62
CA LYS A 172 -6.76 4.19 -10.69
C LYS A 172 -5.25 4.38 -10.51
N SER A 173 -4.75 4.36 -9.28
CA SER A 173 -3.33 4.57 -8.96
C SER A 173 -2.46 3.31 -8.97
N ILE A 174 -3.07 2.12 -8.96
CA ILE A 174 -2.35 0.83 -8.84
C ILE A 174 -1.39 0.56 -10.01
N PRO A 175 -1.78 0.81 -11.28
CA PRO A 175 -0.85 0.64 -12.41
C PRO A 175 0.43 1.46 -12.25
N TYR A 176 0.31 2.73 -11.84
CA TYR A 176 1.48 3.59 -11.60
C TYR A 176 2.35 3.05 -10.48
N ARG A 177 1.74 2.55 -9.39
CA ARG A 177 2.50 1.94 -8.30
C ARG A 177 3.32 0.73 -8.74
N ARG A 178 2.73 -0.17 -9.54
CA ARG A 178 3.39 -1.38 -10.09
C ARG A 178 4.51 -1.02 -11.06
N MET A 179 4.26 -0.09 -11.98
CA MET A 179 5.27 0.41 -12.91
C MET A 179 6.45 1.03 -12.16
N THR A 180 6.15 1.88 -11.17
CA THR A 180 7.19 2.59 -10.42
C THR A 180 8.08 1.62 -9.63
N HIS A 181 7.47 0.66 -8.92
CA HIS A 181 8.23 -0.31 -8.15
C HIS A 181 9.11 -1.20 -9.05
N THR A 182 8.58 -1.58 -10.22
CA THR A 182 9.36 -2.33 -11.20
C THR A 182 10.51 -1.49 -11.78
N ALA A 183 10.26 -0.22 -12.11
CA ALA A 183 11.30 0.67 -12.61
C ALA A 183 12.41 0.92 -11.56
N GLU A 184 12.04 1.05 -10.28
CA GLU A 184 12.96 1.13 -9.15
C GLU A 184 13.84 -0.12 -9.05
N ASP A 185 13.25 -1.30 -9.24
CA ASP A 185 13.98 -2.57 -9.26
C ASP A 185 14.88 -2.72 -10.49
N LEU A 186 14.47 -2.24 -11.68
CA LEU A 186 15.34 -2.23 -12.87
C LEU A 186 16.54 -1.28 -12.71
N VAL A 187 16.35 -0.13 -12.06
CA VAL A 187 17.46 0.75 -11.69
C VAL A 187 18.38 0.05 -10.71
N SER A 188 17.84 -0.55 -9.65
CA SER A 188 18.61 -1.31 -8.66
C SER A 188 19.38 -2.47 -9.30
N TYR A 189 18.75 -3.17 -10.24
CA TYR A 189 19.36 -4.23 -11.03
C TYR A 189 20.55 -3.71 -11.84
N SER A 190 20.39 -2.58 -12.53
CA SER A 190 21.41 -1.96 -13.38
C SER A 190 22.54 -1.30 -12.57
N LEU A 191 22.28 -0.86 -11.35
CA LEU A 191 23.30 -0.31 -10.43
C LEU A 191 24.32 -1.37 -9.98
N ASN A 192 23.97 -2.66 -10.05
CA ASN A 192 24.88 -3.74 -9.68
C ASN A 192 26.14 -3.78 -10.55
N ASP A 193 26.04 -3.42 -11.84
CA ASP A 193 27.19 -3.36 -12.74
C ASP A 193 28.20 -2.29 -12.33
N TYR A 194 27.72 -1.23 -11.67
CA TYR A 194 28.54 -0.15 -11.10
C TYR A 194 28.98 -0.45 -9.66
N ARG A 195 28.63 -1.63 -9.11
CA ARG A 195 28.91 -2.05 -7.72
C ARG A 195 28.34 -1.11 -6.66
N ILE A 196 27.21 -0.47 -6.98
CA ILE A 196 26.49 0.43 -6.08
C ILE A 196 25.38 -0.36 -5.41
N HIS A 197 25.53 -0.62 -4.11
CA HIS A 197 24.60 -1.44 -3.33
C HIS A 197 24.09 -0.75 -2.06
N ARG A 198 24.55 0.46 -1.76
CA ARG A 198 24.22 1.19 -0.54
C ARG A 198 23.47 2.46 -0.86
N TYR A 199 22.17 2.42 -0.64
CA TYR A 199 21.25 3.54 -0.76
C TYR A 199 19.98 3.24 0.03
N GLU A 200 19.22 4.29 0.33
CA GLU A 200 17.88 4.16 0.92
C GLU A 200 16.80 4.48 -0.13
N HIS A 201 15.59 4.00 0.13
CA HIS A 201 14.44 4.16 -0.76
C HIS A 201 13.46 5.19 -0.19
N ALA A 202 12.97 6.07 -1.05
CA ALA A 202 11.90 7.02 -0.74
C ALA A 202 10.88 7.13 -1.88
N GLU A 203 9.67 7.55 -1.53
CA GLU A 203 8.56 7.60 -2.47
C GLU A 203 8.34 9.02 -3.00
N VAL A 204 7.88 9.10 -4.24
CA VAL A 204 7.23 10.27 -4.82
C VAL A 204 6.08 9.83 -5.72
N ARG A 205 5.16 10.72 -6.05
CA ARG A 205 4.11 10.43 -7.02
C ARG A 205 4.73 10.08 -8.38
N HIS A 206 4.27 8.97 -8.95
CA HIS A 206 4.69 8.42 -10.22
C HIS A 206 6.22 8.23 -10.30
N GLY A 207 6.85 7.91 -9.17
CA GLY A 207 8.30 7.81 -9.10
C GLY A 207 8.86 7.26 -7.78
N PHE A 208 10.18 7.26 -7.74
CA PHE A 208 10.97 6.80 -6.60
C PHE A 208 12.20 7.70 -6.44
N ILE A 209 12.76 7.65 -5.24
CA ILE A 209 14.01 8.32 -4.90
C ILE A 209 14.95 7.28 -4.31
N LEU A 210 16.17 7.21 -4.86
CA LEU A 210 17.29 6.55 -4.20
C LEU A 210 18.16 7.59 -3.51
N ILE A 211 18.41 7.39 -2.21
CA ILE A 211 19.12 8.32 -1.34
C ILE A 211 20.52 7.76 -1.07
N PHE A 212 21.54 8.56 -1.33
CA PHE A 212 22.95 8.20 -1.17
C PHE A 212 23.64 9.15 -0.17
N ASP A 213 24.42 8.57 0.74
CA ASP A 213 25.26 9.32 1.69
C ASP A 213 26.36 10.13 0.95
N GLU A 214 26.91 9.54 -0.12
CA GLU A 214 27.94 10.13 -0.97
C GLU A 214 27.47 10.14 -2.43
N LYS A 215 27.91 11.13 -3.22
CA LYS A 215 27.51 11.24 -4.63
C LYS A 215 28.12 10.08 -5.43
N PRO A 216 27.31 9.21 -6.05
CA PRO A 216 27.84 8.13 -6.88
C PRO A 216 28.52 8.67 -8.15
N GLU A 217 29.63 8.04 -8.54
CA GLU A 217 30.33 8.34 -9.80
C GLU A 217 29.73 7.53 -10.96
N ILE A 218 28.52 7.90 -11.37
CA ILE A 218 27.81 7.27 -12.50
C ILE A 218 27.18 8.33 -13.41
N ASP A 219 27.09 8.00 -14.70
CA ASP A 219 26.30 8.78 -15.65
C ASP A 219 24.83 8.34 -15.61
N LEU A 220 23.96 9.23 -15.15
CA LEU A 220 22.52 8.96 -15.06
C LEU A 220 21.85 8.81 -16.43
N ARG A 221 22.45 9.34 -17.50
CA ARG A 221 21.95 9.13 -18.86
C ARG A 221 22.24 7.72 -19.35
N GLU A 222 23.45 7.24 -19.12
CA GLU A 222 23.84 5.87 -19.45
C GLU A 222 22.99 4.85 -18.66
N LEU A 223 22.78 5.11 -17.36
CA LEU A 223 21.91 4.29 -16.52
C LEU A 223 20.46 4.30 -17.02
N GLU A 224 19.94 5.45 -17.42
CA GLU A 224 18.59 5.56 -17.99
C GLU A 224 18.45 4.78 -19.30
N GLU A 225 19.41 4.91 -20.22
CA GLU A 225 19.44 4.18 -21.49
C GLU A 225 19.45 2.66 -21.26
N ARG A 226 20.26 2.19 -20.31
CA ARG A 226 20.31 0.77 -19.95
C ARG A 226 18.98 0.24 -19.42
N VAL A 227 18.31 0.98 -18.54
CA VAL A 227 16.98 0.58 -18.05
C VAL A 227 15.96 0.59 -19.19
N LYS A 228 16.02 1.56 -20.10
CA LYS A 228 15.17 1.58 -21.29
C LYS A 228 15.42 0.38 -22.21
N GLU A 229 16.65 -0.09 -22.35
CA GLU A 229 16.95 -1.32 -23.09
C GLU A 229 16.27 -2.54 -22.46
N LEU A 230 16.26 -2.65 -21.13
CA LEU A 230 15.56 -3.72 -20.41
C LEU A 230 14.04 -3.64 -20.62
N ILE A 231 13.46 -2.44 -20.57
CA ILE A 231 12.03 -2.19 -20.85
C ILE A 231 11.69 -2.61 -22.29
N VAL A 232 12.51 -2.22 -23.28
CA VAL A 232 12.31 -2.58 -24.69
C VAL A 232 12.46 -4.09 -24.92
N ALA A 233 13.29 -4.77 -24.13
CA ALA A 233 13.45 -6.22 -24.19
C ALA A 233 12.22 -6.99 -23.69
N ASP A 234 11.29 -6.32 -23.00
CA ASP A 234 10.02 -6.87 -22.51
C ASP A 234 10.19 -8.18 -21.72
N LEU A 235 11.19 -8.20 -20.84
CA LEU A 235 11.49 -9.33 -19.97
C LEU A 235 10.32 -9.61 -19.03
N PRO A 236 9.92 -10.89 -18.83
CA PRO A 236 8.86 -11.25 -17.90
C PRO A 236 9.29 -10.99 -16.45
N ILE A 237 8.33 -10.63 -15.60
CA ILE A 237 8.53 -10.46 -14.16
C ILE A 237 7.61 -11.43 -13.43
N SER A 238 8.18 -12.20 -12.51
CA SER A 238 7.41 -13.16 -11.72
C SER A 238 7.84 -13.19 -10.27
N TYR A 239 6.88 -13.38 -9.37
CA TYR A 239 7.13 -13.64 -7.95
C TYR A 239 7.94 -14.93 -7.79
N LEU A 240 8.99 -14.89 -6.96
CA LEU A 240 9.78 -16.08 -6.60
C LEU A 240 9.54 -16.47 -5.13
N ASP A 241 9.78 -15.53 -4.22
CA ASP A 241 9.60 -15.68 -2.78
C ASP A 241 9.36 -14.30 -2.14
N ASP A 242 9.17 -14.24 -0.82
CA ASP A 242 8.84 -13.01 -0.08
C ASP A 242 9.91 -11.92 -0.11
N THR A 243 11.09 -12.24 -0.62
CA THR A 243 12.25 -11.35 -0.70
C THR A 243 12.82 -11.26 -2.11
N HIS A 244 12.21 -11.92 -3.10
CA HIS A 244 12.75 -11.98 -4.45
C HIS A 244 11.69 -12.03 -5.54
N ILE A 245 12.05 -11.44 -6.67
CA ILE A 245 11.39 -11.61 -7.97
C ILE A 245 12.36 -12.22 -8.97
N LEU A 246 11.83 -12.67 -10.10
CA LEU A 246 12.60 -12.95 -11.30
C LEU A 246 12.39 -11.82 -12.32
N ILE A 247 13.48 -11.33 -12.91
CA ILE A 247 13.48 -10.43 -14.07
C ILE A 247 14.06 -11.24 -15.24
N GLY A 248 13.21 -11.69 -16.15
CA GLY A 248 13.56 -12.81 -17.03
C GLY A 248 13.87 -14.05 -16.20
N ASP A 249 15.08 -14.60 -16.37
CA ASP A 249 15.58 -15.74 -15.58
C ASP A 249 16.45 -15.32 -14.38
N GLN A 250 16.66 -14.01 -14.18
CA GLN A 250 17.57 -13.49 -13.17
C GLN A 250 16.85 -13.24 -11.85
N ARG A 251 17.36 -13.83 -10.77
CA ARG A 251 16.88 -13.57 -9.40
C ARG A 251 17.30 -12.17 -8.95
N HIS A 252 16.33 -11.38 -8.50
CA HIS A 252 16.52 -10.03 -7.97
C HIS A 252 15.92 -9.91 -6.57
N PHE A 253 16.62 -9.26 -5.65
CA PHE A 253 16.13 -9.03 -4.29
C PHE A 253 15.13 -7.89 -4.27
N CYS A 254 13.94 -8.13 -3.72
CA CYS A 254 12.87 -7.16 -3.66
C CYS A 254 12.09 -7.34 -2.35
N THR A 255 11.81 -6.23 -1.66
CA THR A 255 11.05 -6.26 -0.40
C THR A 255 9.54 -6.11 -0.59
N GLY A 256 9.04 -6.04 -1.84
CA GLY A 256 7.62 -5.96 -2.18
C GLY A 256 7.22 -6.83 -3.38
N PRO A 257 7.61 -8.11 -3.43
CA PRO A 257 7.67 -8.92 -4.66
C PRO A 257 6.32 -9.22 -5.31
N ARG A 258 5.20 -8.91 -4.65
CA ARG A 258 3.83 -9.11 -5.15
C ARG A 258 3.26 -7.87 -5.86
N MET A 259 4.02 -6.77 -5.93
CA MET A 259 3.57 -5.49 -6.50
C MET A 259 4.42 -5.06 -7.70
N HIS A 260 4.36 -5.84 -8.78
CA HIS A 260 5.05 -5.56 -10.05
C HIS A 260 4.08 -5.60 -11.22
N VAL A 261 4.51 -5.02 -12.34
CA VAL A 261 3.92 -5.32 -13.67
C VAL A 261 4.32 -6.74 -14.09
N GLU A 262 3.62 -7.34 -15.05
CA GLU A 262 3.89 -8.72 -15.47
C GLU A 262 5.10 -8.80 -16.42
N SER A 263 5.41 -7.72 -17.12
CA SER A 263 6.63 -7.59 -17.92
C SER A 263 7.25 -6.19 -17.82
N THR A 264 8.55 -6.11 -18.04
CA THR A 264 9.29 -4.84 -18.03
C THR A 264 8.80 -3.86 -19.10
N GLY A 265 8.23 -4.35 -20.21
CA GLY A 265 7.68 -3.54 -21.29
C GLY A 265 6.39 -2.80 -20.96
N GLU A 266 5.72 -3.15 -19.86
CA GLU A 266 4.56 -2.40 -19.35
C GLU A 266 4.95 -1.04 -18.72
N ILE A 267 6.24 -0.78 -18.48
CA ILE A 267 6.68 0.51 -17.94
C ILE A 267 6.58 1.59 -19.02
N GLU A 268 5.71 2.56 -18.79
CA GLU A 268 5.51 3.69 -19.69
C GLU A 268 6.36 4.91 -19.28
N ASN A 269 6.92 5.62 -20.27
CA ASN A 269 7.60 6.91 -20.11
C ASN A 269 8.63 6.99 -18.97
N PHE A 270 9.44 5.94 -18.80
CA PHE A 270 10.51 5.93 -17.80
C PHE A 270 11.57 7.00 -18.07
N ARG A 271 11.98 7.71 -17.00
CA ARG A 271 13.08 8.68 -17.04
C ARG A 271 13.76 8.82 -15.68
N LEU A 272 15.05 9.13 -15.71
CA LEU A 272 15.81 9.62 -14.56
C LEU A 272 15.97 11.13 -14.66
N TYR A 273 15.95 11.83 -13.54
CA TYR A 273 16.46 13.19 -13.50
C TYR A 273 17.98 13.15 -13.57
N HIS A 274 18.58 13.70 -14.63
CA HIS A 274 20.01 13.52 -14.96
C HIS A 274 20.99 14.23 -14.04
N GLU A 275 20.53 14.81 -12.93
CA GLU A 275 21.37 15.41 -11.91
C GLU A 275 21.00 14.89 -10.53
N PHE A 276 22.00 14.57 -9.70
CA PHE A 276 21.75 14.28 -8.30
C PHE A 276 21.32 15.56 -7.57
N ILE A 277 20.15 15.52 -6.95
CA ILE A 277 19.65 16.63 -6.13
C ILE A 277 20.29 16.49 -4.75
N ARG A 278 20.91 17.57 -4.25
CA ARG A 278 21.45 17.57 -2.89
C ARG A 278 20.40 18.09 -1.91
N ASP A 279 20.03 17.27 -0.94
CA ASP A 279 19.17 17.69 0.16
C ASP A 279 19.95 18.65 1.06
N SER A 280 19.39 19.85 1.28
CA SER A 280 20.03 20.90 2.07
C SER A 280 20.02 20.62 3.58
N ILE A 281 19.10 19.76 4.05
CA ILE A 281 18.94 19.43 5.47
C ILE A 281 19.84 18.26 5.84
N THR A 282 19.74 17.16 5.10
CA THR A 282 20.49 15.92 5.40
C THR A 282 21.89 15.93 4.78
N GLY A 283 22.09 16.68 3.69
CA GLY A 283 23.32 16.66 2.91
C GLY A 283 23.39 15.52 1.89
N ASN A 284 22.41 14.61 1.88
CA ASN A 284 22.35 13.43 1.03
C ASN A 284 22.15 13.78 -0.45
N TYR A 285 22.53 12.85 -1.32
CA TYR A 285 22.33 12.94 -2.76
C TYR A 285 21.14 12.08 -3.18
N LEU A 286 20.22 12.66 -3.94
CA LEU A 286 18.97 12.03 -4.35
C LEU A 286 19.01 11.77 -5.86
N MET A 287 18.82 10.51 -6.25
CA MET A 287 18.50 10.12 -7.62
C MET A 287 16.98 10.00 -7.73
N VAL A 288 16.38 10.67 -8.71
CA VAL A 288 14.92 10.66 -8.91
C VAL A 288 14.60 9.91 -10.18
N GLY A 289 13.80 8.86 -10.06
CA GLY A 289 13.22 8.13 -11.19
C GLY A 289 11.72 8.36 -11.29
N LEU A 290 11.22 8.48 -12.51
CA LEU A 290 9.81 8.76 -12.80
C LEU A 290 9.28 7.82 -13.89
N VAL A 291 8.00 7.49 -13.80
CA VAL A 291 7.26 6.68 -14.78
C VAL A 291 5.96 7.39 -15.13
N ALA A 292 5.40 7.12 -16.31
CA ALA A 292 4.10 7.63 -16.76
C ALA A 292 3.93 9.16 -16.66
N VAL A 293 5.04 9.92 -16.64
CA VAL A 293 5.03 11.38 -16.64
C VAL A 293 5.40 11.92 -18.02
N ASP A 294 4.81 13.05 -18.39
CA ASP A 294 5.13 13.74 -19.65
C ASP A 294 6.61 14.18 -19.66
N HIS A 295 7.18 14.31 -20.85
CA HIS A 295 8.50 14.89 -21.07
C HIS A 295 8.63 16.31 -20.53
N GLU A 296 7.54 17.09 -20.53
CA GLU A 296 7.51 18.44 -19.97
C GLU A 296 7.40 18.50 -18.44
N PHE A 297 7.19 17.37 -17.77
CA PHE A 297 6.98 17.33 -16.31
C PHE A 297 8.16 17.94 -15.57
N LYS A 298 7.91 18.93 -14.72
CA LYS A 298 8.95 19.60 -13.93
C LYS A 298 9.03 18.97 -12.55
N LEU A 299 10.24 18.83 -11.99
CA LEU A 299 10.40 18.38 -10.61
C LEU A 299 9.61 19.24 -9.59
N SER A 300 9.40 20.52 -9.89
CA SER A 300 8.55 21.41 -9.08
C SER A 300 7.07 21.00 -9.02
N GLU A 301 6.62 20.09 -9.89
CA GLU A 301 5.24 19.62 -9.98
C GLU A 301 5.00 18.33 -9.16
N LEU A 302 6.06 17.66 -8.67
CA LEU A 302 6.00 16.39 -7.92
C LEU A 302 5.03 16.37 -6.74
N ASN A 303 4.87 17.50 -6.05
CA ASN A 303 4.04 17.63 -4.86
C ASN A 303 2.88 18.63 -5.04
N GLN A 304 2.48 18.92 -6.28
CA GLN A 304 1.31 19.79 -6.48
C GLN A 304 0.04 19.08 -6.01
N LEU A 305 -0.65 19.72 -5.06
CA LEU A 305 -1.96 19.32 -4.54
C LEU A 305 -3.09 19.89 -5.41
N THR A 306 -2.85 20.13 -6.70
CA THR A 306 -3.87 20.67 -7.58
C THR A 306 -5.01 19.66 -7.68
N LEU A 307 -6.20 20.10 -7.28
CA LEU A 307 -7.42 19.35 -7.53
C LEU A 307 -7.55 19.22 -9.06
N PRO A 308 -7.85 18.04 -9.61
CA PRO A 308 -8.14 17.93 -11.03
C PRO A 308 -9.31 18.85 -11.37
N ASP A 309 -9.15 19.62 -12.44
CA ASP A 309 -10.27 20.30 -13.12
C ASP A 309 -11.29 19.27 -13.65
#